data_AF-A0A6I7P2H3-F1
#
_entry.id   AF-A0A6I7P2H3-F1
#
_cell.length_a   1.000
_cell.length_b   1.000
_cell.length_c   1.000
_cell.angle_alpha   90.00
_cell.angle_beta   90.00
_cell.angle_gamma   90.00
#
_symmetry.space_group_name_H-M   'P 1'
#
loop_
_entity.id
_entity.type
_entity.pdbx_description
1 polymer ?
#
loop_
_entity_poly.entity_id
_entity_poly.type
_entity_poly.pdbx_seq_one_letter_code
_entity_poly.pdbx_strand_id
1 'polypeptide(L)'
;MISTGTFWRTVISGFIATFIMAMVSFLQGGLGMPTIDITYLIHKTLNYIHGYEFYSIFWSNLAYIIGGILLALSWVVFLQERIPGNWLVHGFIYGIIITLFSGLVLAPLVALAAGDSFGIFYLDTWVPGKILLAAAIMHLSYALTLMLCLKIAGVNGLVSAS
;
A
#
# COMPACT_ATOMS: atom_id res chain seq x y z
N MET A 1 17.52 -6.57 -15.88
CA MET A 1 16.81 -7.71 -15.24
C MET A 1 16.99 -7.58 -13.74
N ILE A 2 15.95 -7.87 -12.94
CA ILE A 2 16.11 -7.91 -11.48
C ILE A 2 16.90 -9.16 -11.09
N SER A 3 17.98 -9.00 -10.31
CA SER A 3 18.71 -10.17 -9.80
C SER A 3 17.85 -10.92 -8.78
N THR A 4 18.05 -12.23 -8.63
CA THR A 4 17.36 -13.04 -7.60
C THR A 4 17.55 -12.46 -6.20
N GLY A 5 18.74 -11.93 -5.90
CA GLY A 5 19.03 -11.28 -4.62
C GLY A 5 18.23 -9.98 -4.43
N THR A 6 18.18 -9.13 -5.46
CA THR A 6 17.39 -7.89 -5.44
C THR A 6 15.90 -8.20 -5.29
N PHE A 7 15.40 -9.23 -5.98
CA PHE A 7 14.01 -9.68 -5.91
C PHE A 7 13.63 -10.04 -4.47
N TRP A 8 14.34 -10.98 -3.84
CA TRP A 8 13.99 -11.43 -2.47
C TRP A 8 14.13 -10.33 -1.43
N ARG A 9 15.16 -9.49 -1.53
CA ARG A 9 15.31 -8.31 -0.65
C ARG A 9 14.13 -7.35 -0.79
N THR A 10 13.63 -7.16 -2.00
CA THR A 10 12.46 -6.32 -2.27
C THR A 10 11.19 -6.94 -1.73
N VAL A 11 10.99 -8.25 -1.91
CA VAL A 11 9.84 -8.99 -1.36
C VAL A 11 9.79 -8.88 0.16
N ILE A 12 10.90 -9.14 0.85
CA ILE A 12 10.99 -9.05 2.31
C ILE A 12 10.76 -7.61 2.78
N SER A 13 11.34 -6.62 2.08
CA SER A 13 11.13 -5.20 2.39
C SER A 13 9.66 -4.79 2.21
N GLY A 14 9.01 -5.23 1.14
CA GLY A 14 7.60 -5.00 0.90
C GLY A 14 6.70 -5.62 1.96
N PHE A 15 7.00 -6.85 2.39
CA PHE A 15 6.32 -7.50 3.50
C PHE A 15 6.40 -6.66 4.79
N ILE A 16 7.62 -6.26 5.18
CA ILE A 16 7.85 -5.45 6.40
C ILE A 16 7.13 -4.11 6.30
N ALA A 17 7.25 -3.41 5.17
CA ALA A 17 6.60 -2.13 4.95
C ALA A 17 5.06 -2.22 5.04
N THR A 18 4.49 -3.30 4.51
CA THR A 18 3.03 -3.53 4.57
C THR A 18 2.58 -3.84 5.99
N PHE A 19 3.36 -4.62 6.73
CA PHE A 19 3.09 -4.85 8.15
C PHE A 19 3.11 -3.55 8.95
N ILE A 20 4.11 -2.68 8.75
CA ILE A 20 4.16 -1.37 9.41
C ILE A 20 2.97 -0.49 9.02
N MET A 21 2.59 -0.46 7.75
CA MET A 21 1.39 0.25 7.28
C MET A 21 0.13 -0.24 7.97
N ALA A 22 -0.03 -1.55 8.15
CA ALA A 22 -1.14 -2.15 8.88
C ALA A 22 -1.17 -1.72 10.35
N MET A 23 -0.01 -1.75 11.03
CA MET A 23 0.11 -1.31 12.41
C MET A 23 -0.20 0.18 12.56
N VAL A 24 0.28 1.02 11.64
CA VAL A 24 -0.04 2.45 11.64
C VAL A 24 -1.54 2.67 11.48
N SER A 25 -2.20 1.98 10.54
CA SER A 25 -3.66 2.06 10.39
C SER A 25 -4.39 1.73 11.69
N PHE A 26 -3.97 0.65 12.37
CA PHE A 26 -4.56 0.26 13.65
C PHE A 26 -4.35 1.33 14.73
N LEU A 27 -3.13 1.86 14.88
CA LEU A 27 -2.79 2.87 15.87
C LEU A 27 -3.50 4.22 15.62
N GLN A 28 -3.80 4.56 14.37
CA GLN A 28 -4.55 5.77 14.02
C GLN A 28 -5.92 5.82 14.70
N GLY A 29 -6.59 4.67 14.86
CA GLY A 29 -7.84 4.58 15.61
C GLY A 29 -7.72 5.06 17.06
N GLY A 30 -6.60 4.75 17.72
CA GLY A 30 -6.30 5.21 19.08
C GLY A 30 -6.05 6.72 19.19
N LEU A 31 -5.75 7.39 18.07
CA LEU A 31 -5.55 8.83 17.98
C LEU A 31 -6.82 9.59 17.54
N GLY A 32 -7.97 8.92 17.44
CA GLY A 32 -9.23 9.51 17.01
C GLY A 32 -9.32 9.77 15.49
N MET A 33 -8.42 9.19 14.70
CA MET A 33 -8.52 9.16 13.25
C MET A 33 -9.36 7.96 12.79
N PRO A 34 -10.03 8.03 11.63
CA PRO A 34 -10.70 6.87 11.05
C PRO A 34 -9.70 5.74 10.80
N THR A 35 -9.97 4.56 11.35
CA THR A 35 -9.17 3.35 11.07
C THR A 35 -9.51 2.84 9.67
N ILE A 36 -8.49 2.68 8.81
CA ILE A 36 -8.66 2.14 7.46
C ILE A 36 -8.17 0.69 7.46
N ASP A 37 -9.08 -0.24 7.75
CA ASP A 37 -8.78 -1.66 7.73
C ASP A 37 -8.91 -2.22 6.30
N ILE A 38 -7.79 -2.22 5.57
CA ILE A 38 -7.72 -2.74 4.19
C ILE A 38 -8.03 -4.23 4.14
N THR A 39 -7.58 -5.01 5.13
CA THR A 39 -7.86 -6.45 5.20
C THR A 39 -9.36 -6.70 5.31
N TYR A 40 -10.04 -5.98 6.19
CA TYR A 40 -11.50 -6.07 6.34
C TYR A 40 -12.23 -5.62 5.07
N LEU A 41 -11.78 -4.55 4.41
CA LEU A 41 -12.36 -4.09 3.14
C LEU A 41 -12.24 -5.15 2.03
N ILE A 42 -11.07 -5.78 1.89
CA ILE A 42 -10.86 -6.88 0.94
C ILE A 42 -11.77 -8.06 1.29
N HIS A 43 -11.86 -8.42 2.58
CA HIS A 43 -12.70 -9.51 3.05
C HIS A 43 -14.18 -9.29 2.74
N LYS A 44 -14.71 -8.09 3.03
CA LYS A 44 -16.09 -7.70 2.72
C LYS A 44 -16.33 -7.79 1.21
N THR A 45 -15.40 -7.27 0.41
CA THR A 45 -15.50 -7.26 -1.06
C THR A 45 -15.53 -8.68 -1.63
N LEU A 46 -14.59 -9.54 -1.21
CA LEU A 46 -14.52 -10.92 -1.70
C LEU A 46 -15.80 -11.72 -1.39
N ASN A 47 -16.31 -11.60 -0.17
CA ASN A 47 -17.52 -12.31 0.25
C ASN A 47 -18.80 -11.70 -0.34
N TYR A 48 -18.84 -10.39 -0.61
CA TYR A 48 -19.94 -9.75 -1.31
C TYR A 48 -20.06 -10.26 -2.76
N ILE A 49 -18.93 -10.39 -3.46
CA ILE A 49 -18.91 -10.81 -4.88
C ILE A 49 -19.17 -12.31 -5.04
N HIS A 50 -18.60 -13.16 -4.17
CA HIS A 50 -18.63 -14.61 -4.38
C HIS A 50 -19.82 -15.32 -3.75
N GLY A 51 -20.53 -14.70 -2.79
CA GLY A 51 -21.90 -15.00 -2.31
C GLY A 51 -22.21 -16.39 -1.73
N TYR A 52 -21.51 -17.43 -2.17
CA TYR A 52 -21.75 -18.85 -1.94
C TYR A 52 -20.54 -19.54 -1.32
N GLU A 53 -19.32 -19.05 -1.58
CA GLU A 53 -18.08 -19.51 -0.96
C GLU A 53 -17.54 -18.45 0.00
N PHE A 54 -17.36 -18.84 1.27
CA PHE A 54 -16.88 -17.93 2.30
C PHE A 54 -15.35 -17.82 2.27
N TYR A 55 -14.84 -16.66 1.88
CA TYR A 55 -13.42 -16.35 1.98
C TYR A 55 -13.08 -15.98 3.41
N SER A 56 -12.23 -16.78 4.06
CA SER A 56 -11.72 -16.44 5.38
C SER A 56 -10.87 -15.17 5.37
N ILE A 57 -10.76 -14.51 6.52
CA ILE A 57 -9.92 -13.31 6.72
C ILE A 57 -8.44 -13.56 6.38
N PHE A 58 -8.00 -14.82 6.42
CA PHE A 58 -6.65 -15.22 6.05
C PHE A 58 -6.33 -14.84 4.60
N TRP A 59 -7.24 -15.12 3.66
CA TRP A 59 -7.03 -14.79 2.24
C TRP A 59 -6.95 -13.28 2.00
N SER A 60 -7.72 -12.51 2.76
CA SER A 60 -7.70 -11.05 2.68
C SER A 60 -6.39 -10.46 3.21
N ASN A 61 -5.85 -11.00 4.30
CA ASN A 61 -4.53 -10.63 4.80
C ASN A 61 -3.44 -10.99 3.78
N LEU A 62 -3.52 -12.18 3.19
CA LEU A 62 -2.57 -12.62 2.17
C LEU A 62 -2.61 -11.69 0.95
N ALA A 63 -3.80 -11.36 0.45
CA ALA A 63 -3.97 -10.43 -0.66
C ALA A 63 -3.41 -9.04 -0.34
N TYR A 64 -3.64 -8.53 0.87
CA TYR A 64 -3.12 -7.25 1.32
C TYR A 64 -1.58 -7.23 1.33
N ILE A 65 -0.95 -8.27 1.90
CA ILE A 65 0.51 -8.44 1.92
C ILE A 65 1.07 -8.56 0.50
N ILE A 66 0.45 -9.35 -0.37
CA ILE A 66 0.85 -9.48 -1.77
C ILE A 66 0.76 -8.12 -2.48
N GLY A 67 -0.32 -7.36 -2.28
CA GLY A 67 -0.47 -6.02 -2.84
C GLY A 67 0.68 -5.09 -2.44
N GLY A 68 1.07 -5.11 -1.16
CA GLY A 68 2.21 -4.34 -0.69
C GLY A 68 3.57 -4.85 -1.20
N ILE A 69 3.75 -6.14 -1.44
CA ILE A 69 4.94 -6.68 -2.12
C ILE A 69 4.98 -6.22 -3.57
N LEU A 70 3.86 -6.24 -4.28
CA LEU A 70 3.76 -5.78 -5.67
C LEU A 70 4.04 -4.28 -5.79
N LEU A 71 3.59 -3.46 -4.83
CA LEU A 71 3.99 -2.05 -4.75
C LEU A 71 5.50 -1.90 -4.56
N ALA A 72 6.14 -2.72 -3.72
CA ALA A 72 7.58 -2.65 -3.52
C ALA A 72 8.36 -3.02 -4.79
N LEU A 73 7.94 -4.09 -5.47
CA LEU A 73 8.52 -4.50 -6.75
C LEU A 73 8.31 -3.42 -7.83
N SER A 74 7.13 -2.81 -7.86
CA SER A 74 6.83 -1.73 -8.81
C SER A 74 7.74 -0.52 -8.61
N TRP A 75 8.04 -0.18 -7.36
CA TRP A 75 9.02 0.86 -7.06
C TRP A 75 10.40 0.53 -7.64
N VAL A 76 10.95 -0.63 -7.28
CA VAL A 76 12.32 -1.03 -7.67
C VAL A 76 12.47 -1.15 -9.19
N VAL A 77 11.44 -1.67 -9.87
CA VAL A 77 11.50 -1.93 -11.31
C VAL A 77 11.22 -0.67 -12.14
N PHE A 78 10.29 0.19 -11.72
CA PHE A 78 9.79 1.27 -12.58
C PHE A 78 10.12 2.68 -12.09
N LEU A 79 10.32 2.90 -10.79
CA LEU A 79 10.37 4.27 -10.25
C LEU A 79 11.74 4.63 -9.67
N GLN A 80 12.46 3.66 -9.11
CA GLN A 80 13.68 3.92 -8.34
C GLN A 80 14.76 4.68 -9.14
N GLU A 81 14.93 4.37 -10.42
CA GLU A 81 15.92 5.03 -11.30
C GLU A 81 15.43 6.35 -11.91
N ARG A 82 14.11 6.58 -11.92
CA ARG A 82 13.48 7.73 -12.59
C ARG A 82 13.29 8.92 -11.65
N ILE A 83 13.15 8.66 -10.36
CA ILE A 83 12.91 9.70 -9.36
C ILE A 83 14.25 10.08 -8.74
N PRO A 84 14.74 11.32 -8.92
CA PRO A 84 15.96 11.77 -8.26
C PRO A 84 15.72 11.96 -6.76
N GLY A 85 16.76 11.72 -5.96
CA GLY A 85 16.72 11.99 -4.53
C GLY A 85 17.39 10.92 -3.69
N ASN A 86 17.35 11.12 -2.37
CA ASN A 86 17.77 10.14 -1.40
C ASN A 86 16.56 9.29 -0.94
N TRP A 87 16.83 8.26 -0.15
CA TRP A 87 15.82 7.34 0.38
C TRP A 87 14.63 8.03 1.07
N LEU A 88 14.85 9.15 1.74
CA LEU A 88 13.80 9.89 2.44
C LEU A 88 12.88 10.60 1.45
N VAL A 89 13.48 11.32 0.48
CA VAL A 89 12.75 12.00 -0.60
C VAL A 89 11.96 10.99 -1.43
N HIS A 90 12.56 9.85 -1.77
CA HIS A 90 11.90 8.73 -2.44
C HIS A 90 10.69 8.23 -1.66
N GLY A 91 10.82 8.06 -0.34
CA GLY A 91 9.72 7.60 0.52
C GLY A 91 8.57 8.59 0.56
N PHE A 92 8.85 9.90 0.68
CA PHE A 92 7.82 10.93 0.65
C PHE A 92 7.10 10.98 -0.70
N ILE A 93 7.85 11.05 -1.80
CA ILE A 93 7.28 11.09 -3.15
C ILE A 93 6.43 9.84 -3.40
N TYR A 94 6.96 8.67 -3.07
CA TYR A 94 6.24 7.42 -3.34
C TYR A 94 4.99 7.27 -2.47
N GLY A 95 5.03 7.67 -1.19
CA GLY A 95 3.84 7.67 -0.34
C GLY A 95 2.75 8.61 -0.85
N ILE A 96 3.12 9.78 -1.38
CA ILE A 96 2.17 10.70 -2.04
C ILE A 96 1.58 10.04 -3.30
N ILE A 97 2.41 9.45 -4.17
CA ILE A 97 1.93 8.75 -5.38
C ILE A 97 0.93 7.66 -5.03
N ILE A 98 1.25 6.81 -4.03
CA ILE A 98 0.33 5.75 -3.59
C ILE A 98 -0.96 6.36 -3.03
N THR A 99 -0.89 7.46 -2.28
CA THR A 99 -2.09 8.14 -1.75
C THR A 99 -2.98 8.67 -2.85
N LEU A 100 -2.40 9.32 -3.85
CA LEU A 100 -3.15 9.83 -5.00
C LEU A 100 -3.76 8.67 -5.78
N PHE A 101 -2.99 7.63 -6.09
CA PHE A 101 -3.49 6.46 -6.80
C PHE A 101 -4.60 5.75 -6.01
N SER A 102 -4.44 5.60 -4.71
CA SER A 102 -5.43 4.97 -3.84
C SER A 102 -6.73 5.79 -3.79
N GLY A 103 -6.65 7.10 -3.57
CA GLY A 103 -7.84 7.95 -3.51
C GLY A 103 -8.54 8.16 -4.86
N LEU A 104 -7.79 8.23 -5.96
CA LEU A 104 -8.33 8.48 -7.31
C LEU A 104 -8.85 7.21 -7.98
N VAL A 105 -8.17 6.08 -7.78
CA VAL A 105 -8.39 4.86 -8.56
C VAL A 105 -8.84 3.72 -7.66
N LEU A 106 -8.07 3.36 -6.64
CA LEU A 106 -8.34 2.15 -5.86
C LEU A 106 -9.63 2.28 -5.03
N ALA A 107 -9.81 3.37 -4.30
CA ALA A 107 -10.95 3.61 -3.43
C ALA A 107 -12.30 3.54 -4.17
N PRO A 108 -12.51 4.26 -5.30
CA PRO A 108 -13.78 4.15 -6.03
C PRO A 108 -13.99 2.75 -6.62
N LEU A 109 -12.94 2.10 -7.14
CA LEU A 109 -13.07 0.74 -7.70
C LEU A 109 -13.42 -0.30 -6.64
N VAL A 110 -12.77 -0.24 -5.47
CA VAL A 110 -13.06 -1.14 -4.35
C VAL A 110 -14.45 -0.89 -3.80
N ALA A 111 -14.87 0.38 -3.67
CA ALA A 111 -16.23 0.71 -3.24
C ALA A 111 -17.27 0.11 -4.18
N LEU A 112 -17.13 0.32 -5.49
CA LEU A 112 -18.03 -0.24 -6.50
C LEU A 112 -18.08 -1.78 -6.44
N ALA A 113 -16.92 -2.42 -6.27
CA ALA A 113 -16.83 -3.87 -6.14
C ALA A 113 -17.49 -4.39 -4.85
N ALA A 114 -17.51 -3.59 -3.79
CA ALA A 114 -18.10 -3.92 -2.49
C ALA A 114 -19.58 -3.53 -2.35
N GLY A 115 -20.20 -2.97 -3.41
CA GLY A 115 -21.57 -2.45 -3.36
C GLY A 115 -21.72 -1.19 -2.50
N ASP A 116 -20.63 -0.41 -2.36
CA ASP A 116 -20.53 0.81 -1.57
C ASP A 116 -20.14 2.01 -2.47
N SER A 117 -20.21 3.25 -1.97
CA SER A 117 -19.64 4.41 -2.67
C SER A 117 -18.77 5.24 -1.75
N PHE A 118 -17.46 5.21 -2.01
CA PHE A 118 -16.52 6.12 -1.35
C PHE A 118 -16.32 7.40 -2.16
N GLY A 119 -16.64 7.39 -3.46
CA GLY A 119 -16.33 8.50 -4.36
C GLY A 119 -14.82 8.70 -4.56
N ILE A 120 -14.47 9.65 -5.44
CA ILE A 120 -13.07 10.05 -5.65
C ILE A 120 -12.56 10.73 -4.37
N PHE A 121 -11.38 10.37 -3.88
CA PHE A 121 -10.80 10.90 -2.63
C PHE A 121 -11.76 10.83 -1.42
N TYR A 122 -12.56 9.76 -1.35
CA TYR A 122 -13.50 9.54 -0.24
C TYR A 122 -14.62 10.59 -0.13
N LEU A 123 -14.89 11.37 -1.19
CA LEU A 123 -15.84 12.50 -1.16
C LEU A 123 -17.27 12.11 -0.76
N ASP A 124 -17.68 10.85 -0.97
CA ASP A 124 -19.02 10.38 -0.61
C ASP A 124 -19.08 9.87 0.85
N THR A 125 -17.95 9.88 1.57
CA THR A 125 -17.89 9.49 2.99
C THR A 125 -18.24 10.66 3.91
N TRP A 126 -18.52 10.37 5.18
CA TRP A 126 -18.91 11.40 6.15
C TRP A 126 -17.78 12.34 6.56
N VAL A 127 -16.52 11.89 6.46
CA VAL A 127 -15.33 12.64 6.93
C VAL A 127 -14.17 12.54 5.93
N PRO A 128 -14.36 12.96 4.67
CA PRO A 128 -13.44 12.72 3.55
C PRO A 128 -12.01 13.17 3.86
N GLY A 129 -11.85 14.38 4.41
CA GLY A 129 -10.54 14.94 4.73
C GLY A 129 -9.78 14.14 5.80
N LYS A 130 -10.48 13.59 6.79
CA LYS A 130 -9.85 12.75 7.82
C LYS A 130 -9.44 11.39 7.27
N ILE A 131 -10.26 10.79 6.40
CA ILE A 131 -9.93 9.52 5.74
C ILE A 131 -8.75 9.71 4.80
N LEU A 132 -8.74 10.79 4.02
CA LEU A 132 -7.62 11.11 3.13
C LEU A 132 -6.32 11.33 3.91
N LEU A 133 -6.37 12.03 5.06
CA LEU A 133 -5.21 12.22 5.93
C LEU A 133 -4.73 10.89 6.54
N ALA A 134 -5.64 10.06 7.04
CA ALA A 134 -5.32 8.74 7.59
C ALA A 134 -4.65 7.85 6.52
N ALA A 135 -5.22 7.82 5.30
CA ALA A 135 -4.65 7.12 4.15
C ALA A 135 -3.26 7.66 3.80
N ALA A 136 -3.09 9.00 3.77
CA ALA A 136 -1.80 9.62 3.48
C ALA A 136 -0.72 9.20 4.48
N ILE A 137 -1.04 9.22 5.79
CA ILE A 137 -0.12 8.79 6.84
C ILE A 137 0.24 7.31 6.66
N MET A 138 -0.74 6.43 6.40
CA MET A 138 -0.49 5.01 6.15
C MET A 138 0.46 4.77 4.97
N HIS A 139 0.19 5.40 3.82
CA HIS A 139 1.02 5.22 2.63
C HIS A 139 2.41 5.84 2.78
N LEU A 140 2.54 6.97 3.50
CA LEU A 140 3.83 7.53 3.84
C LEU A 140 4.62 6.59 4.76
N SER A 141 3.98 5.99 5.77
CA SER A 141 4.62 4.99 6.63
C SER A 141 5.11 3.79 5.82
N TYR A 142 4.27 3.24 4.94
CA TYR A 142 4.67 2.18 4.00
C TYR A 142 5.90 2.60 3.19
N ALA A 143 5.84 3.74 2.51
CA ALA A 143 6.87 4.15 1.56
C ALA A 143 8.20 4.48 2.25
N LEU A 144 8.16 5.16 3.40
CA LEU A 144 9.35 5.48 4.18
C LEU A 144 10.01 4.21 4.74
N THR A 145 9.23 3.28 5.29
CA THR A 145 9.74 1.98 5.75
C THR A 145 10.32 1.19 4.59
N LEU A 146 9.64 1.15 3.45
CA LEU A 146 10.14 0.46 2.26
C LEU A 146 11.50 1.02 1.82
N MET A 147 11.63 2.34 1.67
CA MET A 147 12.91 2.93 1.24
C MET A 147 14.03 2.69 2.24
N LEU A 148 13.72 2.73 3.54
CA LEU A 148 14.69 2.42 4.58
C LEU A 148 15.14 0.95 4.51
N CYS A 149 14.20 0.01 4.38
CA CYS A 149 14.49 -1.42 4.26
C CYS A 149 15.31 -1.72 3.01
N LEU A 150 14.93 -1.15 1.85
CA LEU A 150 15.67 -1.32 0.59
C LEU A 150 17.10 -0.78 0.70
N LYS A 151 17.28 0.39 1.33
CA LYS A 151 18.60 0.98 1.58
C LYS A 151 19.46 0.06 2.46
N ILE A 152 18.91 -0.43 3.56
CA ILE A 152 19.62 -1.35 4.48
C ILE A 152 19.97 -2.67 3.79
N ALA A 153 19.07 -3.17 2.94
CA ALA A 153 19.29 -4.37 2.14
C ALA A 153 20.25 -4.15 0.96
N GLY A 154 20.73 -2.93 0.72
CA GLY A 154 21.62 -2.61 -0.40
C GLY A 154 20.96 -2.75 -1.77
N VAL A 155 19.67 -2.46 -1.89
CA VAL A 155 18.92 -2.47 -3.17
C VAL A 155 18.99 -1.07 -3.80
N ASN A 156 19.80 -0.95 -4.86
CA ASN A 156 20.08 0.32 -5.55
C ASN A 156 19.39 0.45 -6.93
N GLY A 157 18.32 -0.31 -7.20
CA GLY A 157 17.65 -0.35 -8.50
C GLY A 157 17.97 -1.62 -9.30
N LEU A 158 17.70 -1.58 -10.60
CA LEU A 158 18.05 -2.69 -11.48
C LEU A 158 19.56 -2.60 -11.78
N VAL A 159 20.24 -3.75 -11.79
CA VAL A 159 21.59 -3.80 -12.35
C VAL A 159 21.43 -3.54 -13.85
N SER A 160 21.93 -2.40 -14.32
CA SER A 160 22.03 -2.11 -15.75
C SER A 160 22.80 -3.26 -16.38
N ALA A 161 22.19 -3.95 -17.35
CA ALA A 161 22.93 -4.90 -18.17
C ALA A 161 23.98 -4.08 -18.93
N SER A 162 25.24 -4.20 -18.52
CA SER A 162 26.40 -3.75 -19.29
C SER A 162 26.55 -4.62 -20.53
#